data_AF-A0A1B7VRE2-F1
#
_entry.id   AF-A0A1B7VRE2-F1
#
_cell.length_a   1.000
_cell.length_b   1.000
_cell.length_c   1.000
_cell.angle_alpha   90.00
_cell.angle_beta   90.00
_cell.angle_gamma   90.00
#
_symmetry.space_group_name_H-M   'P 1'
#
loop_
_entity.id
_entity.type
_entity.pdbx_description
1 polymer ?
#
loop_
_entity_poly.entity_id
_entity_poly.type
_entity_poly.pdbx_seq_one_letter_code
_entity_poly.pdbx_strand_id
1 'polypeptide(L)' 'ALDYYNQALPIYRSVGDSSGEAGTLNNIGFVYSDLGEKQKALDYYNQALPLIRAVGDPSGEATILDNIRALGGF' A
#
# COMPACT_ATOMS: atom_id res chain seq x y z
N ALA A 1 9.81 9.55 5.82
CA ALA A 1 8.72 9.15 4.91
C ALA A 1 7.63 8.40 5.68
N LEU A 2 7.97 7.29 6.36
CA LEU A 2 7.06 6.49 7.20
C LEU A 2 6.20 7.31 8.18
N ASP A 3 6.79 8.26 8.91
CA ASP A 3 6.07 9.07 9.90
C ASP A 3 4.92 9.90 9.31
N TYR A 4 5.07 10.39 8.07
CA TYR A 4 4.02 11.12 7.38
C TYR A 4 2.89 10.19 6.94
N TYR A 5 3.23 9.01 6.43
CA TYR A 5 2.23 8.01 6.03
C TYR A 5 1.45 7.45 7.22
N ASN A 6 2.11 7.22 8.36
CA ASN A 6 1.44 6.78 9.60
C ASN A 6 0.49 7.85 10.16
N GLN A 7 0.75 9.14 9.92
CA GLN A 7 -0.17 10.22 10.27
C GLN A 7 -1.32 10.38 9.27
N ALA A 8 -1.07 10.17 7.98
CA ALA A 8 -2.09 10.28 6.93
C ALA A 8 -3.10 9.13 6.96
N LEU A 9 -2.64 7.90 7.27
CA LEU A 9 -3.47 6.70 7.27
C LEU A 9 -4.74 6.80 8.13
N PRO A 10 -4.71 7.24 9.41
CA PRO A 10 -5.92 7.40 10.21
C PRO A 10 -6.85 8.50 9.69
N ILE A 11 -6.32 9.52 8.99
CA ILE A 11 -7.13 10.58 8.38
C ILE A 11 -7.96 10.01 7.24
N TYR A 12 -7.33 9.29 6.30
CA TYR A 12 -8.02 8.65 5.18
C TYR A 12 -9.08 7.64 5.65
N ARG A 13 -8.76 6.84 6.67
CA ARG A 13 -9.72 5.94 7.34
C ARG A 13 -10.91 6.68 7.94
N SER A 14 -10.65 7.80 8.63
CA SER A 14 -11.70 8.58 9.28
C SER A 14 -12.63 9.25 8.28
N VAL A 15 -12.15 9.63 7.10
CA VAL A 15 -12.97 10.28 6.06
C VAL A 15 -13.53 9.28 5.04
N GLY A 16 -13.18 7.99 5.15
CA GLY A 16 -13.63 6.94 4.23
C GLY A 16 -13.00 7.01 2.83
N ASP A 17 -11.84 7.64 2.69
CA ASP A 17 -11.13 7.73 1.41
C ASP A 17 -10.26 6.49 1.19
N SER A 18 -10.88 5.47 0.60
CA SER A 18 -10.22 4.20 0.27
C SER A 18 -9.07 4.37 -0.74
N SER A 19 -9.09 5.39 -1.60
CA SER A 19 -8.03 5.64 -2.58
C SER A 19 -6.78 6.21 -1.88
N GLY A 20 -6.97 7.23 -1.05
CA GLY A 20 -5.92 7.80 -0.22
C GLY A 20 -5.34 6.80 0.79
N GLU A 21 -6.19 5.94 1.37
CA GLU A 21 -5.75 4.86 2.26
C GLU A 21 -4.89 3.84 1.50
N ALA A 22 -5.36 3.35 0.34
CA ALA A 22 -4.62 2.39 -0.48
C ALA A 22 -3.25 2.94 -0.92
N GLY A 23 -3.20 4.18 -1.40
CA GLY A 23 -1.95 4.82 -1.81
C GLY A 23 -0.97 4.97 -0.65
N THR A 24 -1.46 5.33 0.54
CA THR A 24 -0.64 5.44 1.76
C THR A 24 -0.06 4.09 2.17
N LEU A 25 -0.88 3.04 2.19
CA LEU A 25 -0.45 1.66 2.50
C LEU A 25 0.58 1.15 1.48
N ASN A 26 0.37 1.40 0.19
CA ASN A 26 1.34 1.06 -0.85
C ASN A 26 2.69 1.76 -0.62
N ASN A 27 2.67 3.05 -0.29
CA ASN A 27 3.91 3.78 -0.03
C ASN A 27 4.63 3.30 1.25
N ILE A 28 3.89 2.91 2.29
CA ILE A 28 4.49 2.27 3.48
C ILE A 28 5.13 0.93 3.10
N GLY A 29 4.43 0.12 2.30
CA GLY A 29 4.96 -1.14 1.78
C GLY A 29 6.25 -0.94 0.99
N PHE A 30 6.31 0.10 0.16
CA PHE A 30 7.50 0.46 -0.60
C PHE A 30 8.68 0.83 0.31
N VAL A 31 8.46 1.63 1.34
CA VAL A 31 9.53 1.97 2.30
C VAL A 31 10.06 0.71 3.00
N TYR A 32 9.20 -0.22 3.41
CA TYR A 32 9.67 -1.48 4.01
C TYR A 32 10.39 -2.38 3.00
N SER A 33 9.99 -2.36 1.73
CA SER A 33 10.69 -3.05 0.66
C SER A 33 12.12 -2.53 0.52
N ASP A 34 12.30 -1.20 0.48
CA ASP A 34 13.61 -0.54 0.42
C ASP A 34 14.48 -0.83 1.65
N LEU A 35 13.87 -1.03 2.82
CA LEU A 35 14.57 -1.44 4.04
C LEU A 35 14.92 -2.93 4.08
N GLY A 36 14.54 -3.72 3.06
CA GLY A 36 14.73 -5.16 3.02
C GLY A 36 13.75 -5.95 3.91
N GLU A 37 12.79 -5.28 4.55
CA GLU A 37 11.77 -5.87 5.40
C GLU A 37 10.59 -6.42 4.58
N LYS A 38 10.88 -7.40 3.73
CA LYS A 38 9.96 -7.94 2.71
C LYS A 38 8.61 -8.39 3.28
N GLN A 39 8.60 -9.03 4.46
CA GLN A 39 7.36 -9.50 5.07
C GLN A 39 6.45 -8.34 5.45
N LYS A 40 7.00 -7.28 6.08
CA LYS A 40 6.24 -6.08 6.39
C LYS A 40 5.72 -5.42 5.12
N ALA A 41 6.57 -5.28 4.11
CA ALA A 41 6.17 -4.71 2.83
C ALA A 41 4.96 -5.45 2.23
N LEU A 42 5.02 -6.79 2.21
CA LEU A 42 3.95 -7.64 1.73
C LEU A 42 2.65 -7.45 2.53
N ASP A 43 2.73 -7.34 3.86
CA ASP A 43 1.56 -7.12 4.72
C ASP A 43 0.86 -5.80 4.41
N TYR A 44 1.60 -4.73 4.07
CA TYR A 44 1.02 -3.44 3.69
C TYR A 44 0.44 -3.45 2.28
N TYR A 45 1.11 -4.08 1.31
CA TYR A 45 0.56 -4.22 -0.04
C TYR A 45 -0.73 -5.05 -0.06
N ASN A 46 -0.80 -6.11 0.76
CA ASN A 46 -2.01 -6.92 0.90
C ASN A 46 -3.18 -6.16 1.54
N GLN A 47 -2.91 -5.17 2.40
CA GLN A 47 -3.94 -4.27 2.92
C GLN A 47 -4.41 -3.25 1.87
N ALA A 48 -3.50 -2.76 1.01
CA ALA A 48 -3.82 -1.79 -0.04
C ALA A 48 -4.67 -2.39 -1.18
N LEU A 49 -4.42 -3.65 -1.53
CA LEU A 49 -5.03 -4.33 -2.67
C LEU A 49 -6.59 -4.39 -2.64
N PRO A 50 -7.26 -4.78 -1.54
CA PRO A 50 -8.73 -4.77 -1.51
C PRO A 50 -9.31 -3.35 -1.57
N LEU A 51 -8.60 -2.35 -1.04
CA LEU A 51 -9.06 -0.96 -1.04
C LEU A 51 -9.02 -0.37 -2.45
N ILE A 52 -7.92 -0.56 -3.18
CA ILE A 52 -7.80 -0.05 -4.55
C ILE A 52 -8.77 -0.75 -5.51
N ARG A 53 -9.05 -2.04 -5.28
CA ARG A 53 -10.09 -2.79 -6.00
C ARG A 53 -11.48 -2.24 -5.74
N ALA A 54 -11.79 -1.88 -4.49
CA ALA A 54 -13.08 -1.28 -4.14
C ALA A 54 -13.28 0.09 -4.79
N VAL A 55 -12.20 0.84 -5.01
CA VAL A 55 -12.20 2.13 -5.73
C VAL A 55 -12.35 1.94 -7.24
N GLY A 56 -12.04 0.75 -7.77
CA GLY A 56 -12.07 0.47 -9.20
C GLY A 56 -10.94 1.18 -9.98
N ASP A 57 -9.77 1.34 -9.35
CA ASP A 57 -8.57 1.91 -9.98
C ASP A 57 -7.62 0.79 -10.47
N PRO A 58 -7.67 0.43 -11.76
CA PRO A 58 -6.84 -0.64 -12.32
C PRO A 58 -5.35 -0.25 -12.39
N SER A 59 -5.01 1.04 -12.48
CA SER A 59 -3.62 1.50 -12.52
C SER A 59 -2.97 1.41 -11.15
N GLY A 60 -3.70 1.79 -10.10
CA GLY A 60 -3.29 1.59 -8.72
C GLY A 60 -3.16 0.10 -8.37
N GLU A 61 -4.10 -0.74 -8.81
CA GLU A 61 -4.03 -2.19 -8.63
C GLU A 61 -2.77 -2.79 -9.28
N ALA A 62 -2.49 -2.45 -10.54
CA ALA A 62 -1.30 -2.94 -11.24
C ALA A 62 -0.01 -2.58 -10.50
N THR A 63 0.07 -1.34 -9.99
CA THR A 63 1.24 -0.86 -9.24
C THR A 63 1.48 -1.69 -7.97
N ILE A 64 0.42 -1.97 -7.20
CA ILE A 64 0.52 -2.78 -5.97
C ILE A 64 0.94 -4.21 -6.31
N LEU A 65 0.39 -4.79 -7.38
CA LEU A 65 0.74 -6.15 -7.81
C LEU A 65 2.19 -6.25 -8.30
N ASP A 66 2.68 -5.26 -9.05
CA ASP A 66 4.07 -5.20 -9.48
C ASP A 66 5.02 -5.11 -8.27
N ASN A 67 4.66 -4.32 -7.26
CA ASN A 67 5.42 -4.23 -6.02
C ASN A 67 5.45 -5.57 -5.25
N ILE A 68 4.33 -6.28 -5.16
CA ILE A 68 4.27 -7.62 -4.56
C ILE A 68 5.17 -8.60 -5.33
N ARG A 69 5.09 -8.57 -6.67
CA ARG A 69 5.92 -9.42 -7.53
C ARG A 69 7.41 -9.14 -7.32
N ALA A 70 7.80 -7.88 -7.20
CA ALA A 70 9.18 -7.45 -6.99
C ALA A 70 9.77 -7.91 -5.64
N LEU A 71 8.95 -8.13 -4.61
CA LEU A 71 9.41 -8.62 -3.31
C LEU A 71 9.94 -10.06 -3.36
N GLY A 72 9.55 -10.85 -4.36
CA GLY A 72 10.02 -12.22 -4.54
C GLY A 72 8.96 -13.18 -5.07
N GLY A 73 8.20 -12.77 -6.09
CA GLY A 73 7.28 -13.65 -6.78
C GLY A 73 8.01 -14.90 -7.33
N PHE A 74 7.49 -16.05 -6.91
CA PHE A 74 7.82 -17.44 -7.28
C PHE A 74 8.14 -17.66 -8.76
#